data_AF-A0A1Y6FZ27-F1
#
_entry.id   AF-A0A1Y6FZ27-F1
#
_cell.length_a   1.000
_cell.length_b   1.000
_cell.length_c   1.000
_cell.angle_alpha   90.00
_cell.angle_beta   90.00
_cell.angle_gamma   90.00
#
_symmetry.space_group_name_H-M   'P 1'
#
loop_
_entity.id
_entity.type
_entity.pdbx_description
1 polymer ?
#
loop_
_entity_poly.entity_id
_entity_poly.type
_entity_poly.pdbx_seq_one_letter_code
_entity_poly.pdbx_strand_id
1 'polypeptide(L)'
;MKKWFPHGKWTKYYVWLHHYSIVSFLVLMVTGLALNIPFFHVRLIRYLFFLYDAHIFFGIVFFLSLFSPIVKKLPKVNRIRKVDWFMPIFFGTAIVLTGFSLWKVNWFPASIREAAFAWHGNLSYLLGIWFIMHGFFKATGTQYPQTYVTKKMDSERRQFLRWGVSGLVIGAISMTPFSKLFTTREKVSTDSRPGIHVFPEYFTVTDNYPKVSLNKYQLKIDGLVTTKKSITLDQLTSLPVTKQIKNFQCVTGWTVTDVEWEGIRIRELVSLVKPTSEASFITFYSADGVYTESLSLKEAMESDVLLAYKMDNQPLRVEQGFPLRLVVPKMYGYKSIKWVNRVEFASTRIQGYWEQRGYPAEATF
;
A
#
# COMPACT_ATOMS: atom_id res chain seq x y z
N MET A 1 -31.61 18.67 -27.33
CA MET A 1 -30.46 18.51 -26.40
C MET A 1 -29.16 18.51 -27.20
N LYS A 2 -28.29 19.51 -27.03
CA LYS A 2 -26.94 19.51 -27.64
C LYS A 2 -26.17 18.31 -27.07
N LYS A 3 -25.64 17.45 -27.95
CA LYS A 3 -24.79 16.32 -27.52
C LYS A 3 -23.54 16.91 -26.85
N TRP A 4 -23.22 16.44 -25.64
CA TRP A 4 -22.09 16.90 -24.83
C TRP A 4 -20.71 16.73 -25.48
N PHE A 5 -20.63 16.05 -26.63
CA PHE A 5 -19.45 15.96 -27.46
C PHE A 5 -19.85 15.74 -28.93
N PRO A 6 -19.65 16.71 -29.85
CA PRO A 6 -19.87 16.46 -31.27
C PRO A 6 -18.80 15.50 -31.80
N HIS A 7 -19.17 14.24 -32.05
CA HIS A 7 -18.25 13.20 -32.54
C HIS A 7 -18.10 13.22 -34.08
N GLY A 8 -18.69 14.20 -34.77
CA GLY A 8 -18.65 14.30 -36.23
C GLY A 8 -19.14 13.02 -36.93
N LYS A 9 -18.46 12.63 -38.01
CA LYS A 9 -18.74 11.41 -38.81
C LYS A 9 -18.09 10.13 -38.23
N TRP A 10 -17.82 10.05 -36.94
CA TRP A 10 -17.25 8.82 -36.34
C TRP A 10 -18.27 7.68 -36.42
N THR A 11 -17.80 6.46 -36.66
CA THR A 11 -18.67 5.27 -36.61
C THR A 11 -19.14 5.04 -35.18
N LYS A 12 -20.29 4.37 -35.02
CA LYS A 12 -20.83 4.01 -33.69
C LYS A 12 -19.79 3.30 -32.81
N TYR A 13 -18.92 2.50 -33.42
CA TYR A 13 -17.83 1.82 -32.73
C TYR A 13 -16.81 2.79 -32.10
N TYR A 14 -16.29 3.77 -32.84
CA TYR A 14 -15.32 4.73 -32.29
C TYR A 14 -15.96 5.68 -31.27
N VAL A 15 -17.24 5.99 -31.44
CA VAL A 15 -18.02 6.74 -30.44
C VAL A 15 -18.09 5.94 -29.14
N TRP A 16 -18.50 4.67 -29.23
CA TRP A 16 -18.56 3.78 -28.07
C TRP A 16 -17.20 3.61 -27.40
N LEU A 17 -16.14 3.35 -28.18
CA LEU A 17 -14.78 3.17 -27.66
C LEU A 17 -14.28 4.41 -26.92
N HIS A 18 -14.51 5.60 -27.46
CA HIS A 18 -14.15 6.86 -26.81
C HIS A 18 -14.89 7.07 -25.47
N HIS A 19 -16.20 6.82 -25.42
CA HIS A 19 -16.95 6.89 -24.16
C HIS A 19 -16.46 5.83 -23.17
N TYR A 20 -16.22 4.61 -23.65
CA TYR A 20 -15.70 3.53 -22.83
C TYR A 20 -14.37 3.92 -22.19
N SER A 21 -13.38 4.38 -22.97
CA SER A 21 -12.07 4.77 -22.44
C SER A 21 -12.14 5.90 -21.42
N ILE A 22 -13.07 6.86 -21.58
CA ILE A 22 -13.30 7.92 -20.59
C ILE A 22 -13.88 7.33 -19.30
N VAL A 23 -14.96 6.55 -19.40
CA VAL A 23 -15.64 5.97 -18.24
C VAL A 23 -14.72 5.01 -17.49
N SER A 24 -13.99 4.14 -18.21
CA SER A 24 -13.03 3.23 -17.59
C SER A 24 -11.91 3.97 -16.89
N PHE A 25 -11.39 5.06 -17.47
CA PHE A 25 -10.37 5.87 -16.81
C PHE A 25 -10.90 6.58 -15.55
N LEU A 26 -12.14 7.07 -15.58
CA LEU A 26 -12.77 7.66 -14.39
C LEU A 26 -12.96 6.61 -13.28
N VAL A 27 -13.40 5.40 -13.62
CA VAL A 27 -13.50 4.29 -12.67
C VAL A 27 -12.12 3.96 -12.08
N LEU A 28 -11.09 3.89 -12.93
CA LEU A 28 -9.71 3.69 -12.49
C LEU A 28 -9.23 4.81 -11.58
N MET A 29 -9.59 6.06 -11.86
CA MET A 29 -9.20 7.16 -10.98
C MET A 29 -9.90 7.10 -9.63
N VAL A 30 -11.20 6.84 -9.59
CA VAL A 30 -11.95 6.72 -8.33
C VAL A 30 -11.44 5.54 -7.50
N THR A 31 -11.25 4.38 -8.12
CA THR A 31 -10.73 3.19 -7.43
C THR A 31 -9.27 3.39 -7.00
N GLY A 32 -8.43 4.02 -7.83
CA GLY A 32 -7.05 4.36 -7.47
C GLY A 32 -6.95 5.35 -6.31
N LEU A 33 -7.82 6.38 -6.28
CA LEU A 33 -7.92 7.31 -5.15
C LEU A 33 -8.39 6.62 -3.88
N ALA A 34 -9.38 5.72 -3.98
CA ALA A 34 -9.85 4.92 -2.86
C ALA A 34 -8.76 4.02 -2.27
N LEU A 35 -7.91 3.45 -3.12
CA LEU A 35 -6.78 2.61 -2.73
C LEU A 35 -5.59 3.41 -2.18
N ASN A 36 -5.42 4.67 -2.56
CA ASN A 36 -4.21 5.45 -2.21
C ASN A 36 -4.44 6.45 -1.07
N ILE A 37 -5.60 7.09 -1.00
CA ILE A 37 -5.87 8.11 0.03
C ILE A 37 -6.13 7.39 1.37
N PRO A 38 -5.35 7.66 2.43
CA PRO A 38 -5.46 6.95 3.71
C PRO A 38 -6.89 6.98 4.29
N PHE A 39 -7.57 8.12 4.18
CA PHE A 39 -8.95 8.31 4.66
C PHE A 39 -9.94 7.30 4.04
N PHE A 40 -9.82 7.03 2.75
CA PHE A 40 -10.69 6.08 2.04
C PHE A 40 -10.18 4.65 2.20
N HIS A 41 -8.86 4.44 2.08
CA HIS A 41 -8.21 3.14 2.19
C HIS A 41 -8.59 2.45 3.50
N VAL A 42 -8.47 3.17 4.63
CA VAL A 42 -8.81 2.69 5.97
C VAL A 42 -10.28 2.29 6.08
N ARG A 43 -11.20 3.14 5.61
CA ARG A 43 -12.65 2.85 5.69
C ARG A 43 -13.06 1.66 4.83
N LEU A 44 -12.30 1.42 3.76
CA LEU A 44 -12.57 0.41 2.78
C LEU A 44 -11.76 -0.87 3.01
N ILE A 45 -11.04 -1.03 4.14
CA ILE A 45 -10.20 -2.22 4.42
C ILE A 45 -10.94 -3.53 4.13
N ARG A 46 -12.21 -3.65 4.53
CA ARG A 46 -13.05 -4.85 4.29
C ARG A 46 -13.31 -5.13 2.81
N TYR A 47 -13.23 -4.11 1.96
CA TYR A 47 -13.50 -4.17 0.52
C TYR A 47 -12.23 -3.98 -0.34
N LEU A 48 -11.06 -3.77 0.27
CA LEU A 48 -9.82 -3.49 -0.46
C LEU A 48 -9.50 -4.60 -1.45
N PHE A 49 -9.69 -5.85 -1.07
CA PHE A 49 -9.48 -7.00 -1.95
C PHE A 49 -10.29 -6.87 -3.25
N PHE A 50 -11.60 -6.61 -3.13
CA PHE A 50 -12.46 -6.40 -4.30
C PHE A 50 -12.08 -5.15 -5.10
N LEU A 51 -11.70 -4.06 -4.41
CA LEU A 51 -11.27 -2.82 -5.07
C LEU A 51 -9.97 -3.02 -5.86
N TYR A 52 -9.01 -3.79 -5.33
CA TYR A 52 -7.78 -4.15 -6.04
C TYR A 52 -8.10 -4.95 -7.30
N ASP A 53 -8.90 -6.01 -7.19
CA ASP A 53 -9.26 -6.87 -8.33
C ASP A 53 -10.00 -6.08 -9.41
N ALA A 54 -10.97 -5.25 -9.00
CA ALA A 54 -11.69 -4.38 -9.91
C ALA A 54 -10.75 -3.39 -10.61
N HIS A 55 -9.85 -2.73 -9.86
CA HIS A 55 -8.90 -1.77 -10.41
C HIS A 55 -7.95 -2.44 -11.44
N ILE A 56 -7.44 -3.64 -11.13
CA ILE A 56 -6.59 -4.41 -12.05
C ILE A 56 -7.37 -4.81 -13.30
N PHE A 57 -8.58 -5.35 -13.13
CA PHE A 57 -9.44 -5.76 -14.25
C PHE A 57 -9.71 -4.58 -15.19
N PHE A 58 -10.21 -3.47 -14.67
CA PHE A 58 -10.47 -2.27 -15.49
C PHE A 58 -9.18 -1.70 -16.09
N GLY A 59 -8.03 -1.86 -15.44
CA GLY A 59 -6.74 -1.43 -15.95
C GLY A 59 -6.33 -2.22 -17.19
N ILE A 60 -6.52 -3.54 -17.17
CA ILE A 60 -6.28 -4.42 -18.32
C ILE A 60 -7.23 -4.07 -19.46
N VAL A 61 -8.53 -3.91 -19.19
CA VAL A 61 -9.49 -3.58 -20.26
C VAL A 61 -9.22 -2.19 -20.84
N PHE A 62 -8.86 -1.21 -20.00
CA PHE A 62 -8.43 0.12 -20.46
C PHE A 62 -7.21 0.03 -21.37
N PHE A 63 -6.19 -0.76 -21.00
CA PHE A 63 -5.02 -1.00 -21.84
C PHE A 63 -5.41 -1.53 -23.22
N LEU A 64 -6.22 -2.58 -23.28
CA LEU A 64 -6.70 -3.14 -24.55
C LEU A 64 -7.47 -2.11 -25.38
N SER A 65 -8.22 -1.22 -24.73
CA SER A 65 -8.97 -0.15 -25.40
C SER A 65 -8.07 0.90 -26.07
N LEU A 66 -6.86 1.17 -25.52
CA LEU A 66 -5.91 2.14 -26.08
C LEU A 66 -5.37 1.70 -27.44
N PHE A 67 -5.17 0.39 -27.64
CA PHE A 67 -4.58 -0.17 -28.86
C PHE A 67 -5.62 -0.63 -29.88
N SER A 68 -6.88 -0.78 -29.48
CA SER A 68 -8.00 -1.12 -30.38
C SER A 68 -8.05 -0.29 -31.68
N PRO A 69 -7.75 1.02 -31.67
CA PRO A 69 -7.77 1.84 -32.89
C PRO A 69 -6.62 1.60 -33.87
N ILE A 70 -5.54 0.93 -33.45
CA ILE A 70 -4.45 0.53 -34.33
C ILE A 70 -4.88 -0.66 -35.21
N VAL A 71 -5.79 -1.50 -34.69
CA VAL A 71 -6.28 -2.70 -35.37
C VAL A 71 -7.34 -2.39 -36.44
N LYS A 72 -8.09 -1.28 -36.32
CA LYS A 72 -9.11 -0.87 -37.29
C LYS A 72 -8.73 0.44 -37.99
N LYS A 73 -8.70 0.45 -39.33
CA LYS A 73 -8.43 1.65 -40.15
C LYS A 73 -9.32 2.81 -39.72
N LEU A 74 -8.69 3.88 -39.22
CA LEU A 74 -9.37 5.11 -38.83
C LEU A 74 -10.06 5.75 -40.06
N PRO A 75 -11.26 6.32 -39.90
CA PRO A 75 -11.94 7.02 -40.98
C PRO A 75 -11.10 8.22 -41.43
N LYS A 76 -10.80 8.31 -42.73
CA LYS A 76 -9.95 9.35 -43.35
C LYS A 76 -10.48 10.79 -43.17
N VAL A 77 -11.70 10.97 -42.66
CA VAL A 77 -12.50 12.18 -42.88
C VAL A 77 -12.41 13.21 -41.74
N ASN A 78 -11.67 12.98 -40.66
CA ASN A 78 -11.37 14.04 -39.68
C ASN A 78 -9.96 13.84 -39.10
N ARG A 79 -9.12 14.87 -39.16
CA ARG A 79 -7.77 14.86 -38.61
C ARG A 79 -7.87 14.91 -37.09
N ILE A 80 -7.94 13.74 -36.44
CA ILE A 80 -7.71 13.66 -34.99
C ILE A 80 -6.31 14.22 -34.74
N ARG A 81 -6.16 15.19 -33.82
CA ARG A 81 -4.84 15.78 -33.56
C ARG A 81 -3.91 14.68 -33.08
N LYS A 82 -2.67 14.65 -33.56
CA LYS A 82 -1.68 13.64 -33.13
C LYS A 82 -1.54 13.59 -31.60
N VAL A 83 -1.67 14.74 -30.93
CA VAL A 83 -1.65 14.84 -29.46
C VAL A 83 -2.82 14.13 -28.78
N ASP A 84 -4.01 14.11 -29.40
CA ASP A 84 -5.19 13.42 -28.85
C ASP A 84 -5.07 11.89 -28.91
N TRP A 85 -4.16 11.38 -29.73
CA TRP A 85 -3.77 9.98 -29.77
C TRP A 85 -2.57 9.69 -28.89
N PHE A 86 -1.55 10.52 -29.01
CA PHE A 86 -0.29 10.33 -28.33
C PHE A 86 -0.46 10.36 -26.81
N MET A 87 -1.21 11.32 -26.27
CA MET A 87 -1.31 11.49 -24.81
C MET A 87 -1.95 10.26 -24.13
N PRO A 88 -3.13 9.77 -24.55
CA PRO A 88 -3.71 8.57 -23.92
C PRO A 88 -2.89 7.30 -24.14
N ILE A 89 -2.28 7.12 -25.31
CA ILE A 89 -1.45 5.94 -25.58
C ILE A 89 -0.18 5.97 -24.74
N PHE A 90 0.58 7.06 -24.78
CA PHE A 90 1.85 7.18 -24.08
C PHE A 90 1.66 7.10 -22.55
N PHE A 91 0.84 7.98 -21.99
CA PHE A 91 0.61 8.00 -20.55
C PHE A 91 -0.20 6.79 -20.09
N GLY A 92 -1.23 6.37 -20.83
CA GLY A 92 -2.04 5.21 -20.47
C GLY A 92 -1.23 3.91 -20.48
N THR A 93 -0.34 3.72 -21.46
CA THR A 93 0.59 2.58 -21.47
C THR A 93 1.54 2.64 -20.28
N ALA A 94 2.12 3.80 -19.99
CA ALA A 94 3.02 3.95 -18.85
C ALA A 94 2.32 3.69 -17.50
N ILE A 95 1.06 4.15 -17.34
CA ILE A 95 0.22 3.86 -16.18
C ILE A 95 -0.02 2.35 -16.06
N VAL A 96 -0.35 1.66 -17.15
CA VAL A 96 -0.61 0.21 -17.10
C VAL A 96 0.65 -0.57 -16.78
N LEU A 97 1.80 -0.21 -17.36
CA LEU A 97 3.08 -0.88 -17.07
C LEU A 97 3.51 -0.69 -15.61
N THR A 98 3.35 0.52 -15.07
CA THR A 98 3.60 0.78 -13.65
C THR A 98 2.60 0.02 -12.77
N GLY A 99 1.31 -0.04 -13.14
CA GLY A 99 0.28 -0.81 -12.44
C GLY A 99 0.54 -2.32 -12.47
N PHE A 100 1.02 -2.86 -13.59
CA PHE A 100 1.44 -4.26 -13.71
C PHE A 100 2.61 -4.59 -12.77
N SER A 101 3.55 -3.66 -12.63
CA SER A 101 4.67 -3.79 -11.71
C SER A 101 4.21 -3.82 -10.24
N LEU A 102 3.16 -3.07 -9.91
CA LEU A 102 2.52 -3.09 -8.59
C LEU A 102 1.74 -4.37 -8.33
N TRP A 103 1.05 -4.90 -9.35
CA TRP A 103 0.24 -6.11 -9.24
C TRP A 103 1.11 -7.38 -9.12
N LYS A 104 2.13 -7.53 -9.97
CA LYS A 104 3.03 -8.69 -9.97
C LYS A 104 4.18 -8.50 -8.99
N VAL A 105 3.83 -8.43 -7.71
CA VAL A 105 4.76 -8.24 -6.60
C VAL A 105 5.96 -9.20 -6.65
N ASN A 106 5.78 -10.46 -7.02
CA ASN A 106 6.88 -11.43 -7.05
C ASN A 106 7.81 -11.31 -8.28
N TRP A 107 7.45 -10.51 -9.28
CA TRP A 107 8.21 -10.40 -10.53
C TRP A 107 9.16 -9.20 -10.54
N PHE A 108 8.90 -8.19 -9.71
CA PHE A 108 9.64 -6.94 -9.70
C PHE A 108 10.22 -6.68 -8.31
N PRO A 109 11.49 -6.22 -8.21
CA PRO A 109 12.09 -5.85 -6.94
C PRO A 109 11.38 -4.63 -6.33
N ALA A 110 11.43 -4.52 -5.01
CA ALA A 110 10.74 -3.47 -4.25
C ALA A 110 11.07 -2.06 -4.74
N SER A 111 12.33 -1.78 -5.12
CA SER A 111 12.76 -0.48 -5.66
C SER A 111 12.04 -0.09 -6.95
N ILE A 112 11.81 -1.05 -7.85
CA ILE A 112 11.05 -0.82 -9.09
C ILE A 112 9.59 -0.58 -8.77
N ARG A 113 9.00 -1.37 -7.86
CA ARG A 113 7.60 -1.23 -7.48
C ARG A 113 7.34 0.09 -6.74
N GLU A 114 8.28 0.57 -5.94
CA GLU A 114 8.21 1.86 -5.26
C GLU A 114 8.21 3.01 -6.27
N ALA A 115 9.16 3.00 -7.22
CA ALA A 115 9.17 3.96 -8.31
C ALA A 115 7.88 3.85 -9.13
N ALA A 116 7.42 2.64 -9.42
CA ALA A 116 6.18 2.40 -10.14
C ALA A 116 4.98 2.99 -9.41
N PHE A 117 4.89 2.90 -8.07
CA PHE A 117 3.80 3.50 -7.30
C PHE A 117 3.74 5.03 -7.47
N ALA A 118 4.89 5.70 -7.32
CA ALA A 118 4.99 7.15 -7.50
C ALA A 118 4.65 7.56 -8.93
N TRP A 119 5.24 6.89 -9.92
CA TRP A 119 4.97 7.15 -11.33
C TRP A 119 3.53 6.84 -11.72
N HIS A 120 2.93 5.77 -11.21
CA HIS A 120 1.55 5.39 -11.50
C HIS A 120 0.57 6.48 -11.10
N GLY A 121 0.70 7.02 -9.88
CA GLY A 121 -0.11 8.14 -9.40
C GLY A 121 0.12 9.41 -10.23
N ASN A 122 1.39 9.82 -10.40
CA ASN A 122 1.74 11.05 -11.11
C ASN A 122 1.29 11.03 -12.58
N LEU A 123 1.52 9.93 -13.29
CA LEU A 123 1.09 9.77 -14.68
C LEU A 123 -0.44 9.78 -14.79
N SER A 124 -1.15 9.19 -13.82
CA SER A 124 -2.61 9.21 -13.79
C SER A 124 -3.16 10.62 -13.60
N TYR A 125 -2.54 11.44 -12.74
CA TYR A 125 -2.93 12.85 -12.60
C TYR A 125 -2.66 13.66 -13.87
N LEU A 126 -1.50 13.46 -14.51
CA LEU A 126 -1.18 14.14 -15.77
C LEU A 126 -2.16 13.78 -16.89
N LEU A 127 -2.51 12.50 -17.02
CA LEU A 127 -3.50 12.05 -18.01
C LEU A 127 -4.91 12.54 -17.66
N GLY A 128 -5.27 12.58 -16.37
CA GLY A 128 -6.54 13.11 -15.89
C GLY A 128 -6.72 14.60 -16.19
N ILE A 129 -5.69 15.42 -15.93
CA ILE A 129 -5.67 16.84 -16.29
C ILE A 129 -5.84 17.00 -17.80
N TRP A 130 -5.12 16.19 -18.59
CA TRP A 130 -5.26 16.20 -20.03
C TRP A 130 -6.69 15.87 -20.49
N PHE A 131 -7.36 14.87 -19.89
CA PHE A 131 -8.75 14.54 -20.21
C PHE A 131 -9.72 15.68 -19.85
N ILE A 132 -9.52 16.35 -18.72
CA ILE A 132 -10.33 17.52 -18.33
C ILE A 132 -10.17 18.63 -19.37
N MET A 133 -8.93 18.96 -19.74
CA MET A 133 -8.64 19.96 -20.77
C MET A 133 -9.24 19.56 -22.13
N HIS A 134 -9.03 18.32 -22.58
CA HIS A 134 -9.60 17.79 -23.81
C HIS A 134 -11.12 17.89 -23.81
N GLY A 135 -11.76 17.51 -22.70
CA GLY A 135 -13.20 17.60 -22.51
C GLY A 135 -13.72 19.03 -22.61
N PHE A 136 -13.08 19.95 -21.90
CA PHE A 136 -13.43 21.37 -21.87
C PHE A 136 -13.34 22.03 -23.26
N PHE A 137 -12.23 21.84 -23.98
CA PHE A 137 -12.06 22.40 -25.33
C PHE A 137 -13.08 21.83 -26.33
N LYS A 138 -13.44 20.55 -26.18
CA LYS A 138 -14.42 19.89 -27.06
C LYS A 138 -15.85 20.30 -26.75
N ALA A 139 -16.17 20.57 -25.48
CA ALA A 139 -17.49 21.04 -25.03
C ALA A 139 -17.74 22.52 -25.36
N THR A 140 -16.72 23.36 -25.22
CA THR A 140 -16.80 24.80 -25.53
C THR A 140 -16.74 25.11 -27.03
N GLY A 141 -16.48 24.10 -27.87
CA GLY A 141 -16.52 24.25 -29.32
C GLY A 141 -15.44 25.18 -29.87
N THR A 142 -14.31 25.33 -29.18
CA THR A 142 -13.14 26.09 -29.65
C THR A 142 -12.52 25.38 -30.86
N GLN A 143 -13.17 25.48 -32.01
CA GLN A 143 -12.61 25.19 -33.32
C GLN A 143 -11.89 26.46 -33.78
N TYR A 144 -10.55 26.43 -33.77
CA TYR A 144 -9.74 27.55 -34.25
C TYR A 144 -10.10 27.89 -35.70
N PRO A 145 -10.49 29.13 -36.01
CA PRO A 145 -10.63 29.58 -37.39
C PRO A 145 -9.27 29.47 -38.09
N GLN A 146 -9.22 28.70 -39.18
CA GLN A 146 -8.02 28.59 -40.02
C GLN A 146 -7.91 29.84 -40.89
N THR A 147 -7.22 30.88 -40.42
CA THR A 147 -6.79 32.03 -41.24
C THR A 147 -5.27 32.12 -41.31
N TYR A 148 -4.75 32.71 -42.40
CA TYR A 148 -3.30 32.76 -42.70
C TYR A 148 -2.43 33.36 -41.57
N VAL A 149 -3.02 34.14 -40.67
CA VAL A 149 -2.39 34.76 -39.50
C VAL A 149 -2.08 33.74 -38.38
N THR A 150 -2.91 32.70 -38.17
CA THR A 150 -2.65 31.67 -37.14
C THR A 150 -1.47 30.75 -37.48
N LYS A 151 -0.96 30.81 -38.72
CA LYS A 151 0.26 30.09 -39.14
C LYS A 151 1.55 30.71 -38.59
N LYS A 152 1.52 32.00 -38.21
CA LYS A 152 2.71 32.77 -37.79
C LYS A 152 2.78 33.07 -36.29
N MET A 153 1.68 32.88 -35.56
CA MET A 153 1.62 33.10 -34.11
C MET A 153 1.95 31.83 -33.32
N ASP A 154 3.25 31.57 -33.25
CA ASP A 154 3.94 30.65 -32.33
C ASP A 154 3.89 31.15 -30.85
N SER A 155 2.92 32.02 -30.50
CA SER A 155 2.74 32.62 -29.17
C SER A 155 1.90 31.74 -28.25
N GLU A 156 0.90 31.03 -28.78
CA GLU A 156 0.12 30.04 -28.03
C GLU A 156 0.96 28.81 -27.64
N ARG A 157 2.04 28.52 -28.38
CA ARG A 157 3.00 27.47 -28.05
C ARG A 157 3.82 27.80 -26.79
N ARG A 158 4.15 29.09 -26.58
CA ARG A 158 4.79 29.60 -25.35
C ARG A 158 3.81 29.69 -24.18
N GLN A 159 2.54 30.02 -24.43
CA GLN A 159 1.50 29.95 -23.39
C GLN A 159 1.16 28.51 -23.01
N PHE A 160 1.14 27.57 -23.95
CA PHE A 160 0.99 26.13 -23.69
C PHE A 160 2.15 25.57 -22.86
N LEU A 161 3.39 25.99 -23.15
CA LEU A 161 4.55 25.68 -22.29
C LEU A 161 4.42 26.33 -20.90
N ARG A 162 3.96 27.58 -20.80
CA ARG A 162 3.75 28.25 -19.51
C ARG A 162 2.63 27.61 -18.69
N TRP A 163 1.48 27.28 -19.27
CA TRP A 163 0.35 26.64 -18.58
C TRP A 163 0.57 25.14 -18.34
N GLY A 164 1.30 24.45 -19.22
CA GLY A 164 1.78 23.09 -18.97
C GLY A 164 2.79 23.04 -17.82
N VAL A 165 3.69 24.03 -17.73
CA VAL A 165 4.57 24.24 -16.57
C VAL A 165 3.76 24.63 -15.33
N SER A 166 2.75 25.50 -15.42
CA SER A 166 1.89 25.84 -14.28
C SER A 166 1.02 24.67 -13.80
N GLY A 167 0.53 23.81 -14.70
CA GLY A 167 -0.19 22.58 -14.36
C GLY A 167 0.73 21.51 -13.77
N LEU A 168 1.97 21.42 -14.25
CA LEU A 168 3.05 20.66 -13.61
C LEU A 168 3.41 21.23 -12.24
N VAL A 169 3.38 22.55 -12.06
CA VAL A 169 3.66 23.23 -10.79
C VAL A 169 2.50 23.09 -9.81
N ILE A 170 1.23 23.17 -10.23
CA ILE A 170 0.07 22.91 -9.35
C ILE A 170 -0.04 21.42 -9.02
N GLY A 171 0.26 20.54 -9.99
CA GLY A 171 0.50 19.12 -9.75
C GLY A 171 1.64 18.92 -8.75
N ALA A 172 2.76 19.62 -8.91
CA ALA A 172 3.94 19.55 -8.03
C ALA A 172 3.78 20.25 -6.67
N ILE A 173 2.87 21.20 -6.53
CA ILE A 173 2.52 21.85 -5.26
C ILE A 173 1.47 21.00 -4.52
N SER A 174 0.63 20.26 -5.26
CA SER A 174 -0.18 19.16 -4.70
C SER A 174 0.66 17.92 -4.40
N MET A 175 1.85 17.79 -5.03
CA MET A 175 2.94 16.91 -4.63
C MET A 175 3.67 17.53 -3.44
N THR A 176 3.04 17.50 -2.26
CA THR A 176 3.90 17.16 -1.12
C THR A 176 4.56 15.82 -1.47
N PRO A 177 5.87 15.66 -1.28
CA PRO A 177 6.49 14.36 -1.43
C PRO A 177 5.93 13.48 -0.33
N PHE A 178 4.82 12.80 -0.62
CA PHE A 178 4.35 11.65 0.15
C PHE A 178 5.45 10.57 0.22
N SER A 179 6.47 10.66 -0.65
CA SER A 179 7.73 9.90 -0.55
C SER A 179 8.53 10.15 0.74
N LYS A 180 8.31 11.25 1.47
CA LYS A 180 8.89 11.43 2.82
C LYS A 180 8.04 10.84 3.95
N LEU A 181 6.88 10.26 3.64
CA LEU A 181 5.93 9.76 4.64
C LEU A 181 5.80 8.22 4.67
N PHE A 182 6.43 7.49 3.74
CA PHE A 182 6.37 6.02 3.67
C PHE A 182 7.77 5.42 3.55
N THR A 183 8.39 5.38 4.72
CA THR A 183 9.45 4.49 5.22
C THR A 183 9.94 3.41 4.25
N THR A 184 11.24 3.47 4.01
CA THR A 184 12.10 2.56 3.24
C THR A 184 11.65 1.10 3.28
N ARG A 185 11.34 0.53 2.11
CA ARG A 185 10.96 -0.87 1.94
C ARG A 185 12.20 -1.73 1.68
N GLU A 186 12.70 -2.37 2.73
CA GLU A 186 13.82 -3.31 2.64
C GLU A 186 13.40 -4.69 2.07
N LYS A 187 14.39 -5.36 1.48
CA LYS A 187 14.40 -6.50 0.53
C LYS A 187 13.40 -7.65 0.76
N VAL A 188 12.83 -8.13 -0.35
CA VAL A 188 12.23 -9.49 -0.46
C VAL A 188 13.33 -10.51 -0.21
N SER A 189 13.14 -11.42 0.75
CA SER A 189 14.08 -12.51 1.00
C SER A 189 13.99 -13.55 -0.13
N THR A 190 15.10 -13.89 -0.76
CA THR A 190 15.19 -14.89 -1.85
C THR A 190 15.36 -16.33 -1.35
N ASP A 191 15.00 -16.61 -0.10
CA ASP A 191 15.25 -17.92 0.50
C ASP A 191 14.21 -18.94 0.02
N SER A 192 14.61 -19.84 -0.89
CA SER A 192 13.75 -20.83 -1.54
C SER A 192 13.91 -22.23 -0.95
N ARG A 193 14.46 -22.33 0.26
CA ARG A 193 14.66 -23.62 0.94
C ARG A 193 13.30 -24.32 1.18
N PRO A 194 13.18 -25.62 0.86
CA PRO A 194 11.96 -26.38 1.13
C PRO A 194 11.58 -26.32 2.61
N GLY A 195 10.29 -26.07 2.89
CA GLY A 195 9.76 -26.03 4.26
C GLY A 195 9.95 -24.71 5.00
N ILE A 196 10.46 -23.66 4.35
CA ILE A 196 10.54 -22.31 4.93
C ILE A 196 9.50 -21.41 4.26
N HIS A 197 8.60 -20.86 5.06
CA HIS A 197 7.64 -19.88 4.60
C HIS A 197 8.33 -18.54 4.33
N VAL A 198 8.09 -17.99 3.13
CA VAL A 198 8.51 -16.65 2.75
C VAL A 198 7.30 -15.75 2.73
N PHE A 199 7.37 -14.62 3.43
CA PHE A 199 6.31 -13.62 3.33
C PHE A 199 6.51 -12.83 2.04
N PRO A 200 5.44 -12.57 1.26
CA PRO A 200 5.54 -11.77 0.05
C PRO A 200 6.18 -10.40 0.30
N GLU A 201 5.93 -9.83 1.48
CA GLU A 201 6.45 -8.52 1.88
C GLU A 201 6.78 -8.46 3.38
N TYR A 202 7.86 -7.75 3.71
CA TYR A 202 8.25 -7.42 5.08
C TYR A 202 8.14 -5.91 5.32
N PHE A 203 7.07 -5.49 6.01
CA PHE A 203 6.84 -4.09 6.32
C PHE A 203 7.70 -3.62 7.50
N THR A 204 8.21 -2.38 7.41
CA THR A 204 8.88 -1.65 8.50
C THR A 204 8.27 -0.27 8.60
N VAL A 205 8.23 0.29 9.82
CA VAL A 205 7.73 1.66 10.08
C VAL A 205 8.85 2.69 10.19
N THR A 206 10.09 2.24 9.98
CA THR A 206 11.33 3.02 9.94
C THR A 206 12.12 2.65 8.68
N ASP A 207 13.14 3.43 8.38
CA ASP A 207 13.91 3.26 7.15
C ASP A 207 14.87 2.06 7.13
N ASN A 208 15.15 1.47 8.28
CA ASN A 208 16.09 0.35 8.39
C ASN A 208 15.64 -0.59 9.51
N TYR A 209 16.06 -1.84 9.44
CA TYR A 209 15.89 -2.75 10.58
C TYR A 209 16.73 -2.33 11.78
N PRO A 210 16.20 -2.46 13.02
CA PRO A 210 16.97 -2.17 14.22
C PRO A 210 18.14 -3.16 14.34
N LYS A 211 19.31 -2.65 14.71
CA LYS A 211 20.49 -3.47 14.99
C LYS A 211 20.41 -4.03 16.41
N VAL A 212 19.86 -5.23 16.54
CA VAL A 212 19.74 -5.91 17.83
C VAL A 212 20.91 -6.89 18.03
N SER A 213 21.69 -6.68 19.08
CA SER A 213 22.79 -7.59 19.47
C SER A 213 22.31 -8.56 20.54
N LEU A 214 22.35 -9.88 20.28
CA LEU A 214 21.84 -10.91 21.20
C LEU A 214 22.43 -10.81 22.61
N ASN A 215 23.74 -10.60 22.72
CA ASN A 215 24.45 -10.48 24.00
C ASN A 215 24.03 -9.26 24.84
N LYS A 216 23.36 -8.27 24.23
CA LYS A 216 22.85 -7.07 24.90
C LYS A 216 21.33 -7.03 24.96
N TYR A 217 20.65 -7.96 24.27
CA TYR A 217 19.21 -7.96 24.16
C TYR A 217 18.58 -8.33 25.51
N GLN A 218 17.62 -7.51 25.93
CA GLN A 218 16.75 -7.81 27.06
C GLN A 218 15.33 -7.35 26.72
N LEU A 219 14.35 -8.17 27.10
CA LEU A 219 12.96 -7.80 27.11
C LEU A 219 12.64 -7.11 28.43
N LYS A 220 12.39 -5.79 28.38
CA LYS A 220 11.95 -5.02 29.54
C LYS A 220 10.45 -5.24 29.76
N ILE A 221 10.05 -5.59 30.98
CA ILE A 221 8.65 -5.77 31.36
C ILE A 221 8.34 -4.83 32.53
N ASP A 222 7.46 -3.87 32.32
CA ASP A 222 7.13 -2.83 33.29
C ASP A 222 5.65 -2.40 33.24
N GLY A 223 5.34 -1.22 33.79
CA GLY A 223 3.98 -0.71 33.98
C GLY A 223 3.36 -1.21 35.29
N LEU A 224 2.06 -1.54 35.22
CA LEU A 224 1.20 -2.03 36.30
C LEU A 224 1.49 -3.50 36.64
N VAL A 225 2.69 -3.77 37.15
CA VAL A 225 3.17 -5.10 37.54
C VAL A 225 3.73 -5.10 38.95
N THR A 226 3.59 -6.22 39.65
CA THR A 226 4.15 -6.40 41.01
C THR A 226 5.68 -6.42 40.98
N THR A 227 6.27 -7.00 39.93
CA THR A 227 7.73 -7.10 39.79
C THR A 227 8.15 -6.75 38.37
N LYS A 228 8.73 -5.56 38.19
CA LYS A 228 9.38 -5.18 36.93
C LYS A 228 10.56 -6.13 36.67
N LYS A 229 10.71 -6.57 35.43
CA LYS A 229 11.78 -7.50 35.03
C LYS A 229 12.47 -7.01 33.77
N SER A 230 13.72 -7.41 33.62
CA SER A 230 14.45 -7.34 32.36
C SER A 230 14.98 -8.74 32.10
N ILE A 231 14.50 -9.39 31.05
CA ILE A 231 14.70 -10.83 30.80
C ILE A 231 15.56 -10.98 29.55
N THR A 232 16.65 -11.77 29.63
CA THR A 232 17.47 -12.07 28.44
C THR A 232 16.74 -13.01 27.49
N LEU A 233 17.21 -13.12 26.24
CA LEU A 233 16.60 -14.07 25.30
C LEU A 233 16.70 -15.51 25.81
N ASP A 234 17.83 -15.91 26.41
CA ASP A 234 18.01 -17.27 26.95
C ASP A 234 17.07 -17.56 28.13
N GLN A 235 16.86 -16.58 29.01
CA GLN A 235 15.86 -16.70 30.06
C GLN A 235 14.44 -16.83 29.48
N LEU A 236 14.13 -16.07 28.43
CA LEU A 236 12.84 -16.15 27.75
C LEU A 236 12.62 -17.54 27.11
N THR A 237 13.63 -18.10 26.45
CA THR A 237 13.53 -19.41 25.77
C THR A 237 13.54 -20.60 26.74
N SER A 238 13.95 -20.39 27.99
CA SER A 238 13.82 -21.39 29.07
C SER A 238 12.44 -21.48 29.72
N LEU A 239 11.53 -20.56 29.40
CA LEU A 239 10.12 -20.64 29.83
C LEU A 239 9.37 -21.71 29.02
N PRO A 240 8.17 -22.14 29.47
CA PRO A 240 7.37 -23.12 28.73
C PRO A 240 7.13 -22.72 27.27
N VAL A 241 7.69 -23.51 26.36
CA VAL A 241 7.65 -23.28 24.91
C VAL A 241 6.30 -23.72 24.34
N THR A 242 5.76 -22.92 23.43
CA THR A 242 4.58 -23.26 22.63
C THR A 242 4.95 -23.25 21.15
N LYS A 243 4.59 -24.33 20.45
CA LYS A 243 4.59 -24.40 18.99
C LYS A 243 3.15 -24.30 18.48
N GLN A 244 2.94 -23.59 17.38
CA GLN A 244 1.66 -23.58 16.69
C GLN A 244 1.83 -23.42 15.18
N ILE A 245 0.89 -23.99 14.44
CA ILE A 245 0.75 -23.77 13.00
C ILE A 245 -0.48 -22.89 12.80
N LYS A 246 -0.28 -21.70 12.24
CA LYS A 246 -1.33 -20.69 12.04
C LYS A 246 -1.11 -19.91 10.75
N ASN A 247 -2.19 -19.53 10.11
CA ASN A 247 -2.15 -18.62 8.97
C ASN A 247 -1.69 -17.23 9.42
N PHE A 248 -0.95 -16.54 8.55
CA PHE A 248 -0.60 -15.13 8.70
C PHE A 248 -1.32 -14.31 7.63
N GLN A 249 -2.24 -13.43 8.04
CA GLN A 249 -3.02 -12.59 7.13
C GLN A 249 -2.49 -11.16 7.12
N CYS A 250 -2.11 -10.65 5.95
CA CYS A 250 -1.81 -9.23 5.81
C CYS A 250 -3.07 -8.43 5.45
N VAL A 251 -3.17 -7.21 6.00
CA VAL A 251 -4.22 -6.25 5.65
C VAL A 251 -4.16 -5.82 4.18
N THR A 252 -3.00 -5.96 3.52
CA THR A 252 -2.81 -5.65 2.10
C THR A 252 -3.25 -6.79 1.17
N GLY A 253 -3.97 -7.80 1.68
CA GLY A 253 -4.69 -8.79 0.88
C GLY A 253 -3.94 -10.09 0.58
N TRP A 254 -2.72 -10.28 1.07
CA TRP A 254 -2.02 -11.57 0.95
C TRP A 254 -2.09 -12.39 2.24
N THR A 255 -2.04 -13.71 2.08
CA THR A 255 -2.08 -14.70 3.16
C THR A 255 -0.92 -15.68 2.98
N VAL A 256 -0.27 -16.05 4.07
CA VAL A 256 0.63 -17.20 4.12
C VAL A 256 -0.01 -18.24 5.01
N THR A 257 -0.35 -19.40 4.46
CA THR A 257 -0.99 -20.49 5.20
C THR A 257 0.02 -21.31 5.97
N ASP A 258 -0.44 -21.97 7.04
CA ASP A 258 0.31 -23.01 7.75
C ASP A 258 1.71 -22.61 8.27
N VAL A 259 1.87 -21.35 8.69
CA VAL A 259 3.14 -20.87 9.25
C VAL A 259 3.38 -21.49 10.62
N GLU A 260 4.53 -22.16 10.80
CA GLU A 260 4.94 -22.71 12.08
C GLU A 260 5.64 -21.62 12.92
N TRP A 261 5.09 -21.34 14.09
CA TRP A 261 5.66 -20.42 15.07
C TRP A 261 6.07 -21.17 16.33
N GLU A 262 7.22 -20.80 16.89
CA GLU A 262 7.70 -21.27 18.19
C GLU A 262 8.09 -20.07 19.06
N GLY A 263 7.57 -20.07 20.30
CA GLY A 263 7.66 -18.93 21.21
C GLY A 263 7.15 -19.22 22.61
N ILE A 264 6.93 -18.16 23.38
CA ILE A 264 6.25 -18.23 24.68
C ILE A 264 4.86 -17.60 24.60
N ARG A 265 3.91 -18.12 25.38
CA ARG A 265 2.60 -17.46 25.54
C ARG A 265 2.72 -16.23 26.44
N ILE A 266 1.87 -15.23 26.21
CA ILE A 266 1.82 -14.04 27.07
C ILE A 266 1.50 -14.40 28.54
N ARG A 267 0.74 -15.48 28.76
CA ARG A 267 0.45 -15.98 30.11
C ARG A 267 1.70 -16.29 30.93
N GLU A 268 2.78 -16.73 30.29
CA GLU A 268 4.05 -17.02 30.97
C GLU A 268 4.66 -15.72 31.51
N LEU A 269 4.56 -14.61 30.75
CA LEU A 269 4.97 -13.29 31.24
C LEU A 269 4.09 -12.83 32.40
N VAL A 270 2.77 -12.99 32.30
CA VAL A 270 1.82 -12.63 33.36
C VAL A 270 2.13 -13.37 34.65
N SER A 271 2.43 -14.67 34.59
CA SER A 271 2.85 -15.46 35.75
C SER A 271 4.15 -14.97 36.38
N LEU A 272 5.10 -14.47 35.58
CA LEU A 272 6.40 -13.98 36.05
C LEU A 272 6.35 -12.61 36.75
N VAL A 273 5.53 -11.68 36.23
CA VAL A 273 5.53 -10.28 36.70
C VAL A 273 4.32 -9.91 37.54
N LYS A 274 3.27 -10.75 37.52
CA LYS A 274 2.02 -10.59 38.27
C LYS A 274 1.44 -9.17 38.10
N PRO A 275 0.81 -8.87 36.94
CA PRO A 275 0.12 -7.60 36.72
C PRO A 275 -0.87 -7.28 37.85
N THR A 276 -1.02 -6.00 38.18
CA THR A 276 -2.00 -5.57 39.20
C THR A 276 -3.43 -5.70 38.65
N SER A 277 -4.44 -5.64 39.52
CA SER A 277 -5.85 -5.66 39.12
C SER A 277 -6.27 -4.50 38.22
N GLU A 278 -5.48 -3.43 38.17
CA GLU A 278 -5.72 -2.27 37.31
C GLU A 278 -5.21 -2.48 35.87
N ALA A 279 -4.35 -3.47 35.64
CA ALA A 279 -3.81 -3.77 34.31
C ALA A 279 -4.89 -4.38 33.41
N SER A 280 -5.40 -3.57 32.48
CA SER A 280 -6.44 -3.97 31.51
C SER A 280 -5.89 -4.12 30.09
N PHE A 281 -4.69 -3.58 29.82
CA PHE A 281 -4.04 -3.57 28.53
C PHE A 281 -2.56 -3.93 28.65
N ILE A 282 -2.00 -4.40 27.54
CA ILE A 282 -0.60 -4.71 27.38
C ILE A 282 -0.09 -4.06 26.10
N THR A 283 0.96 -3.25 26.24
CA THR A 283 1.55 -2.47 25.16
C THR A 283 2.95 -3.00 24.86
N PHE A 284 3.19 -3.26 23.59
CA PHE A 284 4.44 -3.75 23.05
C PHE A 284 5.16 -2.63 22.32
N TYR A 285 6.46 -2.52 22.53
CA TYR A 285 7.33 -1.55 21.89
C TYR A 285 8.40 -2.27 21.08
N SER A 286 8.67 -1.75 19.89
CA SER A 286 9.72 -2.23 19.01
C SER A 286 11.06 -1.57 19.31
N ALA A 287 12.14 -2.32 19.10
CA ALA A 287 13.51 -1.85 19.12
C ALA A 287 13.83 -0.82 18.02
N ASP A 288 12.95 -0.65 17.03
CA ASP A 288 13.04 0.45 16.05
C ASP A 288 12.73 1.83 16.65
N GLY A 289 12.18 1.88 17.87
CA GLY A 289 11.88 3.12 18.60
C GLY A 289 10.62 3.85 18.15
N VAL A 290 9.87 3.30 17.20
CA VAL A 290 8.71 3.96 16.57
C VAL A 290 7.46 3.09 16.60
N TYR A 291 7.58 1.79 16.29
CA TYR A 291 6.43 0.89 16.27
C TYR A 291 5.99 0.57 17.69
N THR A 292 4.72 0.87 17.97
CA THR A 292 4.01 0.43 19.17
C THR A 292 2.74 -0.31 18.79
N GLU A 293 2.35 -1.25 19.64
CA GLU A 293 1.10 -2.00 19.51
C GLU A 293 0.49 -2.26 20.88
N SER A 294 -0.83 -2.18 21.01
CA SER A 294 -1.56 -2.40 22.26
C SER A 294 -2.71 -3.36 22.04
N LEU A 295 -2.83 -4.33 22.95
CA LEU A 295 -3.93 -5.27 23.05
C LEU A 295 -4.60 -5.12 24.42
N SER A 296 -5.89 -5.41 24.52
CA SER A 296 -6.48 -5.73 25.81
C SER A 296 -5.76 -6.95 26.40
N LEU A 297 -5.67 -7.00 27.73
CA LEU A 297 -5.07 -8.14 28.40
C LEU A 297 -5.82 -9.43 28.09
N LYS A 298 -7.13 -9.35 27.84
CA LYS A 298 -7.96 -10.49 27.39
C LYS A 298 -7.51 -11.01 26.03
N GLU A 299 -7.37 -10.15 25.03
CA GLU A 299 -6.90 -10.53 23.69
C GLU A 299 -5.48 -11.11 23.74
N ALA A 300 -4.58 -10.50 24.51
CA ALA A 300 -3.20 -10.96 24.63
C ALA A 300 -3.08 -12.32 25.33
N MET A 301 -4.05 -12.67 26.17
CA MET A 301 -4.09 -13.95 26.92
C MET A 301 -4.75 -15.09 26.15
N GLU A 302 -5.21 -14.85 24.92
CA GLU A 302 -5.69 -15.90 24.02
C GLU A 302 -4.64 -16.98 23.79
N SER A 303 -5.10 -18.22 23.64
CA SER A 303 -4.23 -19.42 23.64
C SER A 303 -3.23 -19.50 22.48
N ASP A 304 -3.48 -18.75 21.40
CA ASP A 304 -2.71 -18.68 20.17
C ASP A 304 -1.91 -17.38 20.02
N VAL A 305 -1.92 -16.49 21.02
CA VAL A 305 -1.08 -15.29 21.04
C VAL A 305 0.26 -15.60 21.71
N LEU A 306 1.35 -15.27 21.02
CA LEU A 306 2.70 -15.60 21.47
C LEU A 306 3.73 -14.54 21.13
N LEU A 307 4.79 -14.51 21.95
CA LEU A 307 6.06 -13.88 21.61
C LEU A 307 6.93 -14.95 20.94
N ALA A 308 6.97 -14.93 19.61
CA ALA A 308 7.76 -15.85 18.80
C ALA A 308 9.22 -15.41 18.75
N TYR A 309 10.12 -16.38 18.85
CA TYR A 309 11.56 -16.23 18.57
C TYR A 309 12.03 -17.18 17.45
N LYS A 310 11.14 -18.05 16.95
CA LYS A 310 11.39 -18.96 15.83
C LYS A 310 10.20 -19.01 14.87
N MET A 311 10.51 -19.26 13.60
CA MET A 311 9.57 -19.51 12.51
C MET A 311 10.12 -20.68 11.68
N ASP A 312 9.29 -21.66 11.36
CA ASP A 312 9.66 -22.88 10.61
C ASP A 312 10.90 -23.58 11.18
N ASN A 313 10.91 -23.77 12.51
CA ASN A 313 12.02 -24.36 13.30
C ASN A 313 13.38 -23.62 13.21
N GLN A 314 13.42 -22.44 12.59
CA GLN A 314 14.61 -21.59 12.51
C GLN A 314 14.44 -20.34 13.36
N PRO A 315 15.53 -19.76 13.92
CA PRO A 315 15.47 -18.43 14.51
C PRO A 315 14.86 -17.44 13.51
N LEU A 316 14.08 -16.48 14.02
CA LEU A 316 13.55 -15.42 13.15
C LEU A 316 14.69 -14.74 12.39
N ARG A 317 14.42 -14.35 11.15
CA ARG A 317 15.28 -13.43 10.42
C ARG A 317 15.03 -12.00 10.86
N VAL A 318 15.95 -11.10 10.55
CA VAL A 318 15.84 -9.69 10.94
C VAL A 318 14.57 -9.07 10.38
N GLU A 319 14.25 -9.33 9.11
CA GLU A 319 13.02 -8.88 8.44
C GLU A 319 11.73 -9.43 9.07
N GLN A 320 11.81 -10.63 9.67
CA GLN A 320 10.71 -11.30 10.36
C GLN A 320 10.51 -10.79 11.80
N GLY A 321 11.45 -10.02 12.35
CA GLY A 321 11.36 -9.43 13.69
C GLY A 321 12.33 -9.99 14.71
N PHE A 322 13.45 -10.60 14.29
CA PHE A 322 14.48 -11.12 15.18
C PHE A 322 14.97 -10.09 16.22
N PRO A 323 15.13 -10.47 17.51
CA PRO A 323 15.03 -11.82 18.05
C PRO A 323 13.64 -12.21 18.53
N LEU A 324 12.71 -11.26 18.65
CA LEU A 324 11.41 -11.49 19.25
C LEU A 324 10.32 -10.68 18.56
N ARG A 325 9.21 -11.33 18.22
CA ARG A 325 8.03 -10.67 17.66
C ARG A 325 6.77 -11.11 18.39
N LEU A 326 5.76 -10.26 18.40
CA LEU A 326 4.39 -10.67 18.73
C LEU A 326 3.78 -11.37 17.51
N VAL A 327 2.98 -12.40 17.76
CA VAL A 327 2.14 -13.09 16.77
C VAL A 327 0.72 -13.16 17.32
N VAL A 328 -0.24 -12.61 16.58
CA VAL A 328 -1.66 -12.56 16.93
C VAL A 328 -2.48 -13.14 15.77
N PRO A 329 -2.65 -14.48 15.70
CA PRO A 329 -3.17 -15.16 14.51
C PRO A 329 -4.57 -14.72 14.07
N LYS A 330 -5.44 -14.33 15.02
CA LYS A 330 -6.82 -13.92 14.75
C LYS A 330 -6.95 -12.48 14.25
N MET A 331 -5.85 -11.74 14.14
CA MET A 331 -5.82 -10.33 13.71
C MET A 331 -4.86 -10.11 12.56
N TYR A 332 -5.11 -9.06 11.78
CA TYR A 332 -4.21 -8.68 10.68
C TYR A 332 -2.76 -8.48 11.16
N GLY A 333 -1.82 -8.78 10.27
CA GLY A 333 -0.39 -8.82 10.57
C GLY A 333 0.22 -7.55 11.16
N TYR A 334 -0.42 -6.39 11.01
CA TYR A 334 0.01 -5.14 11.65
C TYR A 334 -0.23 -5.11 13.17
N LYS A 335 -0.99 -6.06 13.72
CA LYS A 335 -1.08 -6.29 15.17
C LYS A 335 0.04 -7.19 15.70
N SER A 336 0.78 -7.86 14.80
CA SER A 336 1.87 -8.78 15.13
C SER A 336 3.22 -8.07 15.06
N ILE A 337 3.42 -7.10 15.97
CA ILE A 337 4.61 -6.22 16.05
C ILE A 337 5.93 -6.99 16.06
N LYS A 338 6.94 -6.42 15.39
CA LYS A 338 8.29 -6.98 15.25
C LYS A 338 9.28 -6.34 16.21
N TRP A 339 10.40 -7.02 16.46
CA TRP A 339 11.55 -6.51 17.23
C TRP A 339 11.18 -6.07 18.65
N VAL A 340 10.28 -6.80 19.31
CA VAL A 340 9.77 -6.43 20.63
C VAL A 340 10.91 -6.36 21.64
N ASN A 341 11.08 -5.22 22.31
CA ASN A 341 12.10 -5.00 23.35
C ASN A 341 11.52 -4.53 24.69
N ARG A 342 10.27 -4.07 24.71
CA ARG A 342 9.57 -3.69 25.94
C ARG A 342 8.10 -4.09 25.89
N VAL A 343 7.60 -4.52 27.04
CA VAL A 343 6.21 -4.84 27.32
C VAL A 343 5.78 -4.02 28.53
N GLU A 344 4.71 -3.25 28.41
CA GLU A 344 4.15 -2.42 29.47
C GLU A 344 2.71 -2.82 29.75
N PHE A 345 2.41 -3.16 31.01
CA PHE A 345 1.03 -3.38 31.46
C PHE A 345 0.41 -2.03 31.87
N ALA A 346 -0.77 -1.72 31.36
CA ALA A 346 -1.40 -0.41 31.54
C ALA A 346 -2.90 -0.53 31.84
N SER A 347 -3.47 0.52 32.45
CA SER A 347 -4.91 0.61 32.74
C SER A 347 -5.73 1.09 31.55
N THR A 348 -5.10 1.82 30.62
CA THR A 348 -5.73 2.37 29.42
C THR A 348 -5.01 1.89 28.16
N ARG A 349 -5.79 1.73 27.07
CA ARG A 349 -5.26 1.41 25.76
C ARG A 349 -4.59 2.64 25.15
N ILE A 350 -3.37 2.49 24.66
CA ILE A 350 -2.81 3.47 23.73
C ILE A 350 -3.19 3.10 22.30
N GLN A 351 -3.34 4.10 21.44
CA GLN A 351 -3.40 3.82 20.00
C GLN A 351 -2.02 3.37 19.52
N GLY A 352 -1.95 2.16 18.97
CA GLY A 352 -0.74 1.64 18.32
C GLY A 352 -0.36 2.46 17.07
N TYR A 353 0.84 2.23 16.53
CA TYR A 353 1.38 3.00 15.40
C TYR A 353 0.42 3.05 14.19
N TRP A 354 -0.18 1.92 13.84
CA TRP A 354 -1.11 1.81 12.71
C TRP A 354 -2.50 2.34 13.07
N GLU A 355 -2.94 2.20 14.32
CA GLU A 355 -4.22 2.73 14.79
C GLU A 355 -4.26 4.26 14.74
N GLN A 356 -3.15 4.91 15.09
CA GLN A 356 -2.97 6.37 14.93
C GLN A 356 -3.08 6.82 13.46
N ARG A 357 -2.89 5.89 12.51
CA ARG A 357 -3.02 6.12 11.06
C ARG A 357 -4.37 5.65 10.50
N GLY A 358 -5.31 5.35 11.40
CA GLY A 358 -6.69 5.00 11.08
C GLY A 358 -6.98 3.50 11.05
N TYR A 359 -5.99 2.62 11.13
CA TYR A 359 -6.25 1.19 11.08
C TYR A 359 -7.12 0.74 12.27
N PRO A 360 -8.07 -0.21 12.08
CA PRO A 360 -8.96 -0.65 13.15
C PRO A 360 -8.24 -1.26 14.35
N ALA A 361 -8.73 -0.99 15.55
CA ALA A 361 -8.13 -1.49 16.78
C ALA A 361 -8.39 -3.00 17.00
N GLU A 362 -9.60 -3.46 16.66
CA GLU A 362 -10.02 -4.87 16.80
C GLU A 362 -9.39 -5.78 15.72
N ALA A 363 -9.08 -5.22 14.54
CA ALA A 363 -8.26 -5.82 13.47
C ALA A 363 -8.52 -7.30 13.09
N THR A 364 -9.65 -7.88 13.46
CA THR A 364 -10.06 -9.26 13.14
C THR A 364 -10.54 -9.36 11.70
N PHE A 365 -10.42 -10.55 11.12
CA PHE A 365 -10.76 -10.84 9.72
C PHE A 365 -11.57 -12.12 9.56
#